data_AF-A0A8E0WS86-F1
#
_entry.id   AF-A0A8E0WS86-F1
#
_cell.length_a   1.000
_cell.length_b   1.000
_cell.length_c   1.000
_cell.angle_alpha   90.00
_cell.angle_beta   90.00
_cell.angle_gamma   90.00
#
_symmetry.space_group_name_H-M   'P 1'
#
loop_
_entity.id
_entity.type
_entity.pdbx_description
1 polymer ?
#
loop_
_entity_poly.entity_id
_entity_poly.type
_entity_poly.pdbx_seq_one_letter_code
_entity_poly.pdbx_strand_id
1 'polypeptide(L)'
;MMRRRALMSLLTCLALAGCGGSSGAGELAGKGRELISCAIGPGAEWSEDCPVERDGELLTVRHADGGFRRFRIVHDGRGIAPADGAEEASILVAGKGAIELSVGQDRYRFPARLSEGKR
;
A
#
# COMPACT_ATOMS: atom_id res chain seq x y z
N MET A 1 -5.56 44.89 -44.15
CA MET A 1 -4.31 44.30 -44.71
C MET A 1 -3.82 43.23 -43.74
N MET A 2 -3.78 41.98 -44.21
CA MET A 2 -3.19 40.72 -43.69
C MET A 2 -2.37 40.78 -42.37
N ARG A 3 -2.41 39.79 -41.46
CA ARG A 3 -1.93 38.39 -41.61
C ARG A 3 -2.37 37.55 -40.39
N ARG A 4 -3.12 36.45 -40.55
CA ARG A 4 -2.67 35.05 -40.76
C ARG A 4 -1.93 34.42 -39.56
N ARG A 5 -2.57 33.38 -38.97
CA ARG A 5 -2.05 32.10 -38.41
C ARG A 5 -3.10 31.57 -37.41
N ALA A 6 -4.23 31.01 -37.83
CA ALA A 6 -4.42 29.67 -38.40
C ALA A 6 -3.75 28.55 -37.58
N LEU A 7 -4.61 27.75 -36.93
CA LEU A 7 -4.41 26.38 -36.41
C LEU A 7 -3.48 26.30 -35.19
N MET A 8 -3.95 26.55 -33.97
CA MET A 8 -4.87 25.68 -33.20
C MET A 8 -4.38 24.23 -33.16
N SER A 9 -3.17 24.05 -32.61
CA SER A 9 -2.63 22.76 -32.18
C SER A 9 -3.43 22.29 -30.97
N LEU A 10 -4.42 21.44 -31.24
CA LEU A 10 -5.19 20.68 -30.26
C LEU A 10 -4.24 19.66 -29.60
N LEU A 11 -3.49 20.09 -28.59
CA LEU A 11 -2.67 19.19 -27.77
C LEU A 11 -3.56 18.53 -26.72
N THR A 12 -4.04 17.35 -27.08
CA THR A 12 -4.67 16.35 -26.22
C THR A 12 -3.73 15.99 -25.07
N CYS A 13 -3.93 16.60 -23.90
CA CYS A 13 -3.37 16.08 -22.65
C CYS A 13 -4.45 15.28 -21.92
N LEU A 14 -4.25 13.97 -21.98
CA LEU A 14 -4.94 12.89 -21.28
C LEU A 14 -5.44 13.30 -19.89
N ALA A 15 -6.73 13.07 -19.67
CA ALA A 15 -7.34 13.00 -18.36
C ALA A 15 -6.77 11.79 -17.59
N LEU A 16 -5.91 12.02 -16.60
CA LEU A 16 -5.65 11.03 -15.55
C LEU A 16 -6.80 11.08 -14.53
N ALA A 17 -7.93 10.48 -14.89
CA ALA A 17 -8.93 10.06 -13.91
C ALA A 17 -8.47 8.73 -13.31
N GLY A 18 -7.50 8.78 -12.39
CA GLY A 18 -7.18 7.67 -11.50
C GLY A 18 -7.98 7.79 -10.22
N CYS A 19 -9.26 7.43 -10.24
CA CYS A 19 -10.06 7.36 -9.03
C CYS A 19 -9.61 6.13 -8.23
N GLY A 20 -8.93 6.36 -7.11
CA GLY A 20 -8.50 5.31 -6.18
C GLY A 20 -9.70 4.56 -5.63
N GLY A 21 -9.86 3.31 -6.05
CA GLY A 21 -10.92 2.42 -5.60
C GLY A 21 -10.70 2.01 -4.15
N SER A 22 -11.53 2.54 -3.25
CA SER A 22 -11.64 2.12 -1.85
C SER A 22 -11.82 0.60 -1.77
N SER A 23 -10.90 -0.08 -1.09
CA SER A 23 -11.02 -1.51 -0.78
C SER A 23 -11.10 -1.64 0.73
N GLY A 24 -12.34 -1.81 1.21
CA GLY A 24 -12.65 -2.06 2.61
C GLY A 24 -12.03 -3.35 3.13
N ALA A 25 -12.06 -3.49 4.47
CA ALA A 25 -11.55 -4.62 5.26
C ALA A 25 -11.69 -5.97 4.53
N GLY A 26 -10.62 -6.35 3.85
CA GLY A 26 -10.55 -7.48 2.96
C GLY A 26 -9.32 -8.30 3.29
N GLU A 27 -9.48 -9.62 3.30
CA GLU A 27 -8.39 -10.57 3.43
C GLU A 27 -7.44 -10.43 2.25
N LEU A 28 -6.13 -10.26 2.51
CA LEU A 28 -5.15 -10.02 1.44
C LEU A 28 -5.00 -11.27 0.55
N ALA A 29 -5.82 -11.45 -0.48
CA ALA A 29 -5.86 -12.66 -1.32
C ALA A 29 -5.05 -12.49 -2.62
N GLY A 30 -4.05 -13.35 -2.81
CA GLY A 30 -3.06 -13.22 -3.90
C GLY A 30 -3.57 -13.57 -5.31
N LYS A 31 -3.67 -12.56 -6.18
CA LYS A 31 -2.84 -12.32 -7.38
C LYS A 31 -3.28 -10.95 -7.94
N GLY A 32 -2.68 -9.88 -7.42
CA GLY A 32 -2.97 -8.49 -7.76
C GLY A 32 -2.18 -7.53 -6.88
N ARG A 33 -2.05 -6.27 -7.29
CA ARG A 33 -1.52 -5.19 -6.43
C ARG A 33 -2.64 -4.78 -5.49
N GLU A 34 -2.57 -5.22 -4.25
CA GLU A 34 -3.51 -4.81 -3.22
C GLU A 34 -3.04 -3.51 -2.59
N LEU A 35 -3.96 -2.67 -2.12
CA LEU A 35 -3.61 -1.41 -1.46
C LEU A 35 -3.90 -1.54 0.04
N ILE A 36 -3.01 -1.02 0.86
CA ILE A 36 -3.21 -0.88 2.29
C ILE A 36 -3.08 0.57 2.72
N SER A 37 -3.58 0.89 3.91
CA SER A 37 -3.28 2.19 4.50
C SER A 37 -1.87 2.23 5.08
N CYS A 38 -1.15 3.32 4.85
CA CYS A 38 0.17 3.55 5.40
C CYS A 38 0.39 5.03 5.73
N ALA A 39 1.36 5.28 6.60
CA ALA A 39 1.88 6.60 6.91
C ALA A 39 3.40 6.47 7.00
N ILE A 40 4.13 6.95 5.99
CA ILE A 40 5.56 6.70 5.81
C ILE A 40 6.35 7.93 6.25
N GLY A 41 7.23 7.75 7.24
CA GLY A 41 8.03 8.81 7.83
C GLY A 41 7.37 9.54 9.02
N PRO A 42 8.16 10.38 9.71
CA PRO A 42 7.74 11.00 10.96
C PRO A 42 6.59 11.98 10.76
N GLY A 43 5.48 11.74 11.46
CA GLY A 43 4.30 12.62 11.42
C GLY A 43 3.50 12.55 10.11
N ALA A 44 3.79 11.58 9.22
CA ALA A 44 3.07 11.42 7.98
C ALA A 44 1.57 11.15 8.20
N GLU A 45 0.74 11.70 7.32
CA GLU A 45 -0.69 11.39 7.30
C GLU A 45 -0.94 9.99 6.73
N TRP A 46 -2.10 9.42 7.06
CA TRP A 46 -2.52 8.14 6.51
C TRP A 46 -2.97 8.31 5.06
N SER A 47 -2.47 7.47 4.17
CA SER A 47 -2.93 7.32 2.79
C SER A 47 -3.35 5.88 2.53
N GLU A 48 -4.26 5.64 1.58
CA GLU A 48 -4.77 4.31 1.19
C GLU A 48 -4.15 3.82 -0.13
N ASP A 49 -2.90 4.17 -0.38
CA ASP A 49 -2.25 4.01 -1.69
C ASP A 49 -0.93 3.23 -1.63
N CYS A 50 -0.60 2.57 -0.51
CA CYS A 50 0.57 1.71 -0.40
C CYS A 50 0.32 0.35 -1.07
N PRO A 51 0.94 0.05 -2.23
CA PRO A 51 0.75 -1.22 -2.90
C PRO A 51 1.49 -2.35 -2.18
N VAL A 52 0.83 -3.49 -2.08
CA VAL A 52 1.35 -4.72 -1.50
C VAL A 52 1.53 -5.76 -2.60
N GLU A 53 2.76 -6.24 -2.72
CA GLU A 53 3.10 -7.41 -3.52
C GLU A 53 3.27 -8.61 -2.60
N ARG A 54 2.77 -9.76 -3.05
CA ARG A 54 2.76 -11.00 -2.26
C ARG A 54 3.52 -12.10 -2.98
N ASP A 55 4.43 -12.75 -2.26
CA ASP A 55 5.16 -13.94 -2.66
C ASP A 55 5.12 -14.97 -1.51
N GLY A 56 4.15 -15.87 -1.56
CA GLY A 56 3.84 -16.79 -0.45
C GLY A 56 3.47 -16.05 0.84
N GLU A 57 4.29 -16.23 1.87
CA GLU A 57 4.19 -15.57 3.18
C GLU A 57 4.92 -14.21 3.21
N LEU A 58 5.68 -13.86 2.17
CA LEU A 58 6.39 -12.59 2.09
C LEU A 58 5.48 -11.53 1.47
N LEU A 59 5.37 -10.40 2.15
CA LEU A 59 4.67 -9.20 1.71
C LEU A 59 5.67 -8.08 1.50
N THR A 60 5.59 -7.39 0.36
CA THR A 60 6.40 -6.21 0.06
C THR A 60 5.47 -5.01 -0.11
N VAL A 61 5.56 -4.06 0.83
CA VAL A 61 4.83 -2.79 0.76
C VAL A 61 5.72 -1.78 0.05
N ARG A 62 5.25 -1.20 -1.05
CA ARG A 62 5.95 -0.12 -1.75
C ARG A 62 5.49 1.23 -1.22
N HIS A 63 6.44 2.13 -1.01
CA HIS A 63 6.21 3.48 -0.55
C HIS A 63 6.22 4.46 -1.73
N ALA A 64 5.54 5.60 -1.58
CA ALA A 64 5.51 6.65 -2.61
C ALA A 64 6.88 7.34 -2.82
N ASP A 65 7.76 7.30 -1.81
CA ASP A 65 9.12 7.83 -1.87
C ASP A 65 10.11 6.93 -2.65
N GLY A 66 9.64 5.81 -3.19
CA GLY A 66 10.46 4.82 -3.90
C GLY A 66 11.07 3.75 -2.99
N GLY A 67 10.93 3.89 -1.68
CA GLY A 67 11.28 2.88 -0.68
C GLY A 67 10.31 1.70 -0.67
N PHE A 68 10.68 0.68 0.11
CA PHE A 68 9.80 -0.45 0.37
C PHE A 68 10.13 -1.06 1.73
N ARG A 69 9.15 -1.77 2.29
CA ARG A 69 9.34 -2.59 3.48
C ARG A 69 8.82 -4.00 3.24
N ARG A 70 9.57 -4.99 3.73
CA ARG A 70 9.19 -6.40 3.64
C ARG A 70 8.71 -6.91 4.97
N PHE A 71 7.66 -7.70 4.91
CA PHE A 71 7.04 -8.34 6.05
C PHE A 71 6.82 -9.82 5.77
N ARG A 72 6.80 -10.62 6.83
CA ARG A 72 6.48 -12.04 6.80
C ARG A 72 5.19 -12.27 7.56
N ILE A 73 4.28 -13.01 6.95
CA ILE A 73 3.09 -13.54 7.61
C ILE A 73 3.54 -14.59 8.63
N VAL A 74 2.98 -14.52 9.83
CA VAL A 74 3.30 -15.43 10.93
C VAL A 74 2.02 -15.89 11.63
N HIS A 75 2.14 -16.91 12.48
CA HIS A 75 1.05 -17.45 13.30
C HIS A 75 -0.19 -17.87 12.48
N ASP A 76 0.03 -18.55 11.35
CA ASP A 76 -1.02 -19.06 10.46
C ASP A 76 -1.93 -17.95 9.92
N GLY A 77 -1.34 -16.84 9.50
CA GLY A 77 -2.08 -15.70 8.94
C GLY A 77 -2.67 -14.74 9.97
N ARG A 78 -2.35 -14.90 11.26
CA ARG A 78 -2.83 -14.02 12.36
C ARG A 78 -1.89 -12.90 12.73
N GLY A 79 -0.67 -12.94 12.23
CA GLY A 79 0.34 -11.94 12.54
C GLY A 79 1.20 -11.61 11.34
N ILE A 80 1.96 -10.54 11.51
CA ILE A 80 2.92 -10.05 10.54
C ILE A 80 4.13 -9.52 11.29
N ALA A 81 5.33 -9.77 10.77
CA ALA A 81 6.58 -9.28 11.36
C ALA A 81 7.52 -8.73 10.27
N PRO A 82 8.39 -7.76 10.56
CA PRO A 82 9.42 -7.31 9.64
C PRO A 82 10.28 -8.48 9.16
N ALA A 83 10.49 -8.58 7.84
CA ALA A 83 11.15 -9.74 7.26
C ALA A 83 12.68 -9.70 7.40
N ASP A 84 13.26 -8.50 7.57
CA ASP A 84 14.70 -8.27 7.73
C ASP A 84 15.19 -8.27 9.19
N GLY A 85 14.27 -8.13 10.15
CA GLY A 85 14.58 -8.11 11.59
C GLY A 85 15.42 -6.93 12.05
N ALA A 86 15.57 -5.88 11.23
CA ALA A 86 16.39 -4.72 11.60
C ALA A 86 15.73 -3.85 12.67
N GLU A 87 14.40 -3.82 12.69
CA GLU A 87 13.59 -3.05 13.61
C GLU A 87 12.40 -3.87 14.07
N GLU A 88 12.09 -3.83 15.37
CA GLU A 88 10.93 -4.54 15.91
C GLU A 88 9.65 -3.78 15.54
N ALA A 89 8.60 -4.53 15.19
CA ALA A 89 7.31 -3.94 14.95
C ALA A 89 6.43 -4.01 16.19
N SER A 90 5.87 -2.87 16.58
CA SER A 90 4.80 -2.84 17.59
C SER A 90 3.45 -3.03 16.90
N ILE A 91 2.66 -4.01 17.36
CA ILE A 91 1.33 -4.31 16.84
C ILE A 91 0.27 -3.78 17.80
N LEU A 92 -0.67 -3.00 17.27
CA LEU A 92 -1.91 -2.62 17.94
C LEU A 92 -3.07 -3.23 17.16
N VAL A 93 -3.98 -3.93 17.85
CA VAL A 93 -5.22 -4.37 17.21
C VAL A 93 -6.08 -3.14 16.98
N ALA A 94 -6.17 -2.71 15.73
CA ALA A 94 -7.08 -1.65 15.33
C ALA A 94 -8.49 -2.23 15.29
N GLY A 95 -9.45 -1.57 15.96
CA GLY A 95 -10.85 -1.99 15.86
C GLY A 95 -11.28 -2.11 14.39
N LYS A 96 -12.28 -2.98 14.10
CA LYS A 96 -12.81 -3.28 12.75
C LYS A 96 -12.00 -4.28 11.92
N GLY A 97 -11.30 -5.22 12.55
CA GLY A 97 -10.67 -6.34 11.82
C GLY A 97 -9.38 -5.94 11.10
N ALA A 98 -8.68 -4.93 11.60
CA ALA A 98 -7.37 -4.51 11.13
C ALA A 98 -6.33 -4.60 12.26
N ILE A 99 -5.07 -4.66 11.89
CA ILE A 99 -3.94 -4.46 12.80
C ILE A 99 -3.17 -3.24 12.33
N GLU A 100 -2.82 -2.38 13.26
CA GLU A 100 -1.90 -1.27 13.03
C GLU A 100 -0.51 -1.70 13.47
N LEU A 101 0.44 -1.56 12.57
CA LEU A 101 1.83 -1.93 12.74
C LEU A 101 2.67 -0.66 12.71
N SER A 102 3.49 -0.43 13.72
CA SER A 102 4.52 0.63 13.66
C SER A 102 5.89 0.00 13.58
N VAL A 103 6.72 0.46 12.65
CA VAL A 103 8.12 0.03 12.49
C VAL A 103 8.96 1.28 12.32
N GLY A 104 9.68 1.65 13.38
CA GLY A 104 10.40 2.92 13.43
C GLY A 104 9.45 4.10 13.38
N GLN A 105 9.56 4.91 12.33
CA GLN A 105 8.68 6.06 12.11
C GLN A 105 7.51 5.75 11.16
N ASP A 106 7.50 4.57 10.57
CA ASP A 106 6.49 4.17 9.59
C ASP A 106 5.34 3.45 10.28
N ARG A 107 4.13 3.66 9.77
CA ARG A 107 2.92 2.98 10.25
C ARG A 107 2.15 2.37 9.10
N TYR A 108 1.57 1.21 9.34
CA TYR A 108 0.86 0.40 8.35
C TYR A 108 -0.43 -0.15 8.95
N ARG A 109 -1.48 -0.32 8.13
CA ARG A 109 -2.68 -1.06 8.52
C ARG A 109 -2.89 -2.26 7.62
N PHE A 110 -2.83 -3.43 8.22
CA PHE A 110 -3.14 -4.69 7.55
C PHE A 110 -4.49 -5.23 8.04
N PRO A 111 -5.18 -6.09 7.27
CA PRO A 111 -6.28 -6.86 7.83
C PRO A 111 -5.76 -7.76 8.96
N ALA A 112 -6.60 -8.01 9.96
CA ALA A 112 -6.28 -8.86 11.11
C ALA A 112 -6.14 -10.35 10.72
N ARG A 113 -6.55 -10.71 9.50
CA ARG A 113 -6.33 -12.01 8.90
C ARG A 113 -5.70 -11.85 7.52
N LEU A 114 -4.60 -12.56 7.34
CA LEU A 114 -3.84 -12.63 6.12
C LEU A 114 -3.97 -14.06 5.61
N SER A 115 -4.67 -14.26 4.50
CA SER A 115 -4.69 -15.59 3.87
C SER A 115 -3.29 -15.93 3.33
N GLU A 116 -2.96 -17.22 3.37
CA GLU A 116 -1.82 -17.73 2.61
C GLU A 116 -2.19 -17.73 1.12
N GLY A 117 -1.31 -17.19 0.29
CA GLY A 117 -1.48 -17.28 -1.15
C GLY A 117 -1.50 -18.76 -1.56
N LYS A 118 -2.61 -19.23 -2.12
CA LYS A 118 -2.75 -20.61 -2.58
C LYS A 118 -1.67 -20.87 -3.65
N ARG A 119 -0.75 -21.81 -3.36
CA ARG A 119 0.38 -22.17 -4.24
C ARG A 119 -0.08 -22.66 -5.60
#